data_AF-A0A182NER3-F1
#
_entry.id   AF-A0A182NER3-F1
#
_cell.length_a   1.000
_cell.length_b   1.000
_cell.length_c   1.000
_cell.angle_alpha   90.00
_cell.angle_beta   90.00
_cell.angle_gamma   90.00
#
_symmetry.space_group_name_H-M   'P 1'
#
loop_
_entity.id
_entity.type
_entity.pdbx_description
1 polymer ?
#
loop_
_entity_poly.entity_id
_entity_poly.type
_entity_poly.pdbx_seq_one_letter_code
_entity_poly.pdbx_strand_id
1 'polypeptide(L)'
;MVQRLTLRRRLSYNTKSNKRRIVRTPGGRLVYHYVKKRRTLPKCGQCKKDLQGIKPSRPCERPRMSRRLKTVTRTFGGVLCHRCLRERIIRAFLIDEQKVVKVLRAQQQAKPAPKPAKAPKTTSKSTKGAAKSK
;
A
#
# COMPACT_ATOMS: atom_id res chain seq x y z
N MET A 1 -35.00 -18.51 44.73
CA MET A 1 -33.76 -19.30 44.54
C MET A 1 -33.26 -19.12 43.11
N VAL A 2 -31.97 -18.85 42.89
CA VAL A 2 -31.40 -18.68 41.53
C VAL A 2 -31.18 -20.06 40.88
N GLN A 3 -31.57 -20.21 39.61
CA GLN A 3 -31.40 -21.47 38.87
C GLN A 3 -29.90 -21.76 38.64
N ARG A 4 -29.40 -22.89 39.17
CA ARG A 4 -28.03 -23.37 38.92
C ARG A 4 -27.90 -23.93 37.50
N LEU A 5 -26.72 -23.80 36.92
CA LEU A 5 -26.45 -24.18 35.53
C LEU A 5 -25.37 -25.25 35.43
N THR A 6 -25.59 -26.23 34.55
CA THR A 6 -24.64 -27.32 34.28
C THR A 6 -23.86 -27.08 32.99
N LEU A 7 -22.58 -27.48 32.97
CA LEU A 7 -21.75 -27.41 31.78
C LEU A 7 -22.18 -28.47 30.77
N ARG A 8 -22.27 -28.10 29.48
CA ARG A 8 -22.67 -29.04 28.41
C ARG A 8 -21.48 -29.74 27.75
N ARG A 9 -20.25 -29.28 27.99
CA ARG A 9 -19.01 -29.90 27.52
C ARG A 9 -18.23 -30.48 28.68
N ARG A 10 -17.44 -31.51 28.42
CA ARG A 10 -16.52 -32.14 29.39
C ARG A 10 -15.45 -31.17 29.93
N LEU A 11 -15.13 -30.10 29.18
CA LEU A 11 -14.16 -29.08 29.60
C LEU A 11 -14.72 -28.24 30.76
N SER A 12 -14.20 -28.47 31.97
CA SER A 12 -14.66 -27.83 33.22
C SER A 12 -14.04 -26.45 33.48
N TYR A 13 -12.75 -26.28 33.15
CA TYR A 13 -11.97 -25.07 33.47
C TYR A 13 -12.40 -23.81 32.71
N ASN A 14 -12.21 -22.64 33.33
CA ASN A 14 -12.50 -21.33 32.77
C ASN A 14 -11.36 -20.78 31.91
N THR A 15 -11.17 -21.36 30.72
CA THR A 15 -10.12 -20.94 29.78
C THR A 15 -10.64 -19.97 28.71
N LYS A 16 -9.72 -19.27 28.02
CA LYS A 16 -10.07 -18.32 26.93
C LYS A 16 -10.92 -18.97 25.82
N SER A 17 -10.76 -20.26 25.55
CA SER A 17 -11.55 -21.03 24.58
C SER A 17 -12.89 -21.52 25.12
N ASN A 18 -13.07 -21.58 26.44
CA ASN A 18 -14.21 -22.19 27.12
C ASN A 18 -15.15 -21.18 27.80
N LYS A 19 -15.23 -19.96 27.24
CA LYS A 19 -16.15 -18.92 27.70
C LYS A 19 -17.61 -19.31 27.44
N ARG A 20 -18.49 -18.94 28.37
CA ARG A 20 -19.91 -19.33 28.38
C ARG A 20 -20.78 -18.08 28.47
N ARG A 21 -21.97 -18.12 27.87
CA ARG A 21 -23.04 -17.12 28.02
C ARG A 21 -24.28 -17.82 28.53
N ILE A 22 -24.94 -17.22 29.51
CA ILE A 22 -26.25 -17.69 30.02
C ILE A 22 -27.31 -17.20 29.04
N VAL A 23 -28.15 -18.11 28.56
CA VAL A 23 -29.24 -17.82 27.61
C VAL A 23 -30.53 -18.44 28.14
N ARG A 24 -31.64 -17.69 28.08
CA ARG A 24 -32.98 -18.23 28.29
C ARG A 24 -33.41 -18.94 27.03
N THR A 25 -33.66 -20.25 27.13
CA THR A 25 -34.17 -21.03 26.00
C THR A 25 -35.66 -20.79 25.82
N PRO A 26 -36.22 -21.09 24.62
CA PRO A 26 -37.67 -20.98 24.39
C PRO A 26 -38.53 -21.75 25.41
N GLY A 27 -38.03 -22.87 25.93
CA GLY A 27 -38.70 -23.64 27.00
C GLY A 27 -38.55 -23.06 28.42
N GLY A 28 -38.18 -21.78 28.55
CA GLY A 28 -38.11 -21.07 29.83
C GLY A 28 -36.96 -21.46 30.76
N ARG A 29 -36.01 -22.30 30.31
CA ARG A 29 -34.87 -22.76 31.12
C ARG A 29 -33.64 -21.90 30.87
N LEU A 30 -32.87 -21.59 31.92
CA LEU A 30 -31.54 -21.00 31.76
C LEU A 30 -30.54 -22.09 31.39
N VAL A 31 -29.74 -21.87 30.33
CA VAL A 31 -28.74 -22.83 29.84
C VAL A 31 -27.45 -22.11 29.42
N TYR A 32 -26.29 -22.77 29.56
CA TYR A 32 -25.03 -22.28 29.01
C TYR A 32 -24.90 -22.51 27.49
N HIS A 33 -24.58 -21.45 26.77
CA HIS A 33 -24.07 -21.51 25.40
C HIS A 33 -22.57 -21.21 25.38
N TYR A 34 -21.80 -22.02 24.64
CA TYR A 34 -20.36 -21.83 24.51
C TYR A 34 -20.05 -20.77 23.46
N VAL A 35 -19.30 -19.75 23.88
CA VAL A 35 -18.94 -18.62 23.04
C VAL A 35 -17.53 -18.83 22.49
N LYS A 36 -17.41 -18.70 21.17
CA LYS A 36 -16.12 -18.67 20.47
C LYS A 36 -15.31 -17.44 20.93
N LYS A 37 -13.98 -17.60 21.13
CA LYS A 37 -13.01 -16.48 21.21
C LYS A 37 -13.35 -15.37 20.21
N ARG A 38 -13.35 -14.12 20.72
CA ARG A 38 -13.59 -12.89 19.96
C ARG A 38 -12.58 -12.80 18.80
N ARG A 39 -13.07 -12.30 17.67
CA ARG A 39 -12.28 -12.14 16.45
C ARG A 39 -11.56 -10.79 16.53
N THR A 40 -10.30 -10.75 16.11
CA THR A 40 -9.54 -9.50 15.98
C THR A 40 -9.82 -8.87 14.62
N LEU A 41 -9.86 -7.54 14.57
CA LEU A 41 -9.91 -6.82 13.31
C LEU A 41 -8.59 -7.01 12.55
N PRO A 42 -8.64 -7.16 11.21
CA PRO A 42 -7.43 -7.24 10.40
C PRO A 42 -6.71 -5.89 10.44
N LYS A 43 -5.40 -5.94 10.66
CA LYS A 43 -4.55 -4.76 10.82
C LYS A 43 -3.79 -4.46 9.54
N CYS A 44 -3.48 -3.18 9.34
CA CYS A 44 -2.61 -2.72 8.27
C CYS A 44 -1.17 -3.22 8.47
N GLY A 45 -0.51 -3.66 7.41
CA GLY A 45 0.87 -4.19 7.47
C GLY A 45 1.93 -3.19 7.96
N GLN A 46 1.76 -1.89 7.67
CA GLN A 46 2.71 -0.85 8.11
C GLN A 46 2.34 -0.21 9.45
N CYS A 47 1.21 0.50 9.50
CA CYS A 47 0.84 1.29 10.68
C CYS A 47 0.12 0.49 11.77
N LYS A 48 -0.19 -0.80 11.54
CA LYS A 48 -0.92 -1.69 12.46
C LYS A 48 -2.30 -1.18 12.91
N LYS A 49 -2.83 -0.13 12.27
CA LYS A 49 -4.21 0.36 12.45
C LYS A 49 -5.21 -0.64 11.86
N ASP A 50 -6.41 -0.66 12.41
CA ASP A 50 -7.47 -1.55 11.96
C ASP A 50 -7.96 -1.17 10.55
N LEU A 51 -8.14 -2.18 9.70
CA LEU A 51 -8.60 -2.00 8.32
C LEU A 51 -10.13 -1.89 8.28
N GLN A 52 -10.60 -0.70 7.92
CA GLN A 52 -12.02 -0.42 7.72
C GLN A 52 -12.57 -1.16 6.50
N GLY A 53 -13.84 -1.56 6.58
CA GLY A 53 -14.56 -2.25 5.50
C GLY A 53 -14.34 -3.76 5.44
N ILE A 54 -13.48 -4.34 6.28
CA ILE A 54 -13.20 -5.78 6.30
C ILE A 54 -13.84 -6.41 7.52
N LYS A 55 -14.67 -7.43 7.31
CA LYS A 55 -15.33 -8.12 8.43
C LYS A 55 -14.31 -8.96 9.20
N PRO A 56 -14.24 -8.85 10.55
CA PRO A 56 -13.40 -9.72 11.36
C PRO A 56 -13.92 -11.15 11.30
N SER A 57 -13.03 -12.11 11.03
CA SER A 57 -13.32 -13.53 10.96
C SER A 57 -12.18 -14.33 11.55
N ARG A 58 -12.46 -15.55 12.04
CA ARG A 58 -11.39 -16.51 12.33
C ARG A 58 -10.75 -16.97 11.02
N PRO A 59 -9.47 -17.38 11.02
CA PRO A 59 -8.82 -17.92 9.82
C PRO A 59 -9.62 -19.05 9.16
N CYS A 60 -10.17 -19.98 9.96
CA CYS A 60 -11.00 -21.09 9.47
C CYS A 60 -12.37 -20.68 8.92
N GLU A 61 -12.87 -19.49 9.27
CA GLU A 61 -14.16 -18.98 8.77
C GLU A 61 -13.96 -18.10 7.52
N ARG A 62 -12.75 -17.57 7.30
CA ARG A 62 -12.39 -16.72 6.16
C ARG A 62 -12.62 -17.36 4.78
N PRO A 63 -12.32 -18.65 4.52
CA PRO A 63 -12.64 -19.26 3.22
C PRO A 63 -14.14 -19.35 2.96
N ARG A 64 -14.97 -19.49 4.00
CA ARG A 64 -16.44 -19.60 3.89
C ARG A 64 -17.14 -18.26 3.63
N MET A 65 -16.43 -17.14 3.76
CA MET A 65 -16.96 -15.79 3.52
C MET A 65 -16.81 -15.40 2.05
N SER A 66 -17.70 -14.54 1.54
CA SER A 66 -17.55 -13.96 0.19
C SER A 66 -16.37 -13.00 0.10
N ARG A 67 -15.82 -12.81 -1.11
CA ARG A 67 -14.65 -11.95 -1.35
C ARG A 67 -14.90 -10.49 -0.97
N ARG A 68 -16.09 -9.96 -1.27
CA ARG A 68 -16.50 -8.58 -0.96
C ARG A 68 -16.35 -8.22 0.53
N LEU A 69 -16.51 -9.20 1.42
CA LEU A 69 -16.40 -9.00 2.88
C LEU A 69 -14.96 -9.05 3.40
N LYS A 70 -14.03 -9.53 2.57
CA LYS A 70 -12.62 -9.78 2.91
C LYS A 70 -11.67 -8.69 2.42
N THR A 71 -12.08 -7.91 1.42
CA THR A 71 -11.21 -6.96 0.71
C THR A 71 -11.93 -5.64 0.42
N VAL A 72 -11.17 -4.59 0.18
CA VAL A 72 -11.67 -3.29 -0.32
C VAL A 72 -11.32 -3.17 -1.80
N THR A 73 -12.19 -2.56 -2.60
CA THR A 73 -12.02 -2.35 -4.06
C THR A 73 -11.02 -1.23 -4.36
N ARG A 74 -9.75 -1.44 -4.02
CA ARG A 74 -8.61 -0.57 -4.38
C ARG A 74 -7.32 -1.38 -4.41
N THR A 75 -6.26 -0.80 -4.96
CA THR A 75 -4.91 -1.39 -4.89
C THR A 75 -4.49 -1.60 -3.43
N PHE A 76 -3.82 -2.72 -3.14
CA PHE A 76 -3.45 -3.12 -1.77
C PHE A 76 -4.62 -3.17 -0.76
N GLY A 77 -5.85 -3.32 -1.23
CA GLY A 77 -7.04 -3.48 -0.40
C GLY A 77 -6.94 -4.71 0.49
N GLY A 78 -7.09 -4.53 1.81
CA GLY A 78 -6.92 -5.63 2.77
C GLY A 78 -5.51 -5.86 3.29
N VAL A 79 -4.53 -5.13 2.76
CA VAL A 79 -3.14 -5.16 3.22
C VAL A 79 -2.74 -3.82 3.82
N LEU A 80 -3.09 -2.72 3.14
CA LEU A 80 -2.69 -1.37 3.52
C LEU A 80 -3.86 -0.44 3.86
N CYS A 81 -3.57 0.49 4.77
CA CYS A 81 -4.43 1.61 5.10
C CYS A 81 -4.43 2.66 3.98
N HIS A 82 -5.50 3.45 3.86
CA HIS A 82 -5.63 4.48 2.81
C HIS A 82 -4.50 5.53 2.87
N ARG A 83 -4.08 5.92 4.08
CA ARG A 83 -2.97 6.87 4.29
C ARG A 83 -1.64 6.29 3.83
N CYS A 84 -1.37 5.05 4.25
CA CYS A 84 -0.17 4.29 3.91
C CYS A 84 -0.02 4.10 2.39
N LEU A 85 -1.15 3.85 1.72
CA LEU A 85 -1.22 3.72 0.27
C LEU A 85 -0.91 5.06 -0.41
N ARG A 86 -1.53 6.16 0.05
CA ARG A 86 -1.26 7.51 -0.46
C ARG A 86 0.22 7.87 -0.35
N GLU A 87 0.83 7.65 0.82
CA GLU A 87 2.25 7.90 1.03
C GLU A 87 3.13 7.08 0.07
N ARG A 88 2.78 5.80 -0.18
CA ARG A 88 3.53 4.96 -1.11
C ARG A 88 3.44 5.45 -2.55
N ILE A 89 2.25 5.85 -3.00
CA ILE A 89 2.06 6.40 -4.35
C ILE A 89 2.91 7.66 -4.52
N ILE A 90 2.80 8.62 -3.58
CA ILE A 90 3.53 9.88 -3.66
C ILE A 90 5.04 9.65 -3.61
N ARG A 91 5.52 8.81 -2.69
CA ARG A 91 6.95 8.50 -2.59
C ARG A 91 7.49 7.83 -3.84
N ALA A 92 6.77 6.84 -4.38
CA ALA A 92 7.19 6.16 -5.61
C ALA A 92 7.31 7.17 -6.77
N PHE A 93 6.27 7.98 -6.97
CA PHE A 93 6.26 9.01 -8.00
C PHE A 93 7.44 9.98 -7.87
N LEU A 94 7.60 10.61 -6.70
CA LEU A 94 8.67 11.60 -6.50
C LEU A 94 10.08 11.01 -6.64
N ILE A 95 10.29 9.77 -6.19
CA ILE A 95 11.57 9.08 -6.33
C ILE A 95 11.86 8.80 -7.81
N ASP A 96 10.86 8.38 -8.58
CA ASP A 96 11.04 8.09 -9.99
C ASP A 96 11.28 9.36 -10.82
N GLU A 97 10.58 10.46 -10.51
CA GLU A 97 10.86 11.78 -11.11
C GLU A 97 12.30 12.25 -10.82
N GLN A 98 12.75 12.13 -9.55
CA GLN A 98 14.13 12.47 -9.19
C GLN A 98 15.17 11.59 -9.89
N LYS A 99 14.88 10.29 -10.10
CA LYS A 99 15.77 9.40 -10.85
C LYS A 99 15.88 9.83 -12.32
N VAL A 100 14.75 10.15 -12.97
CA VAL A 100 14.75 10.63 -14.36
C VAL A 100 15.55 11.92 -14.49
N VAL A 101 15.32 12.89 -13.61
CA VAL A 101 16.08 14.16 -13.61
C VAL A 101 17.58 13.93 -13.42
N LYS A 102 17.98 13.00 -12.53
CA LYS A 102 19.39 12.65 -12.33
C LYS A 102 20.03 12.04 -13.59
N VAL A 103 19.32 11.14 -14.27
CA VAL A 103 19.80 10.53 -15.51
C VAL A 103 19.95 11.57 -16.63
N LEU A 104 18.98 12.46 -16.80
CA LEU A 104 19.03 13.53 -17.80
C LEU A 104 20.20 14.51 -17.54
N ARG A 105 20.42 14.90 -16.28
CA ARG A 105 21.56 15.75 -15.91
C ARG A 105 22.90 15.08 -16.19
N ALA A 106 23.03 13.79 -15.88
CA ALA A 106 24.24 13.02 -16.18
C ALA A 106 24.49 12.92 -17.69
N GLN A 107 23.44 12.70 -18.51
CA GLN A 107 23.55 12.67 -19.96
C GLN A 107 23.96 14.04 -20.55
N GLN A 108 23.45 15.15 -19.99
CA GLN A 108 23.83 16.50 -20.44
C GLN A 108 25.30 16.79 -20.13
N GLN A 109 25.80 16.41 -18.96
CA GLN A 109 27.21 16.57 -18.60
C GLN A 109 28.13 15.68 -19.42
N ALA A 110 27.65 14.49 -19.82
CA ALA A 110 28.39 13.56 -20.67
C ALA A 110 28.37 13.95 -22.16
N LYS A 111 27.53 14.90 -22.60
CA LYS A 111 27.55 15.40 -23.98
C LYS A 111 28.76 16.34 -24.15
N PRO A 112 29.77 15.98 -24.95
CA PRO A 112 30.89 16.88 -25.22
C PRO A 112 30.38 18.14 -25.94
N ALA A 113 30.93 19.30 -25.60
CA ALA A 113 30.58 20.56 -26.24
C ALA A 113 30.73 20.44 -27.77
N PRO A 114 29.81 21.02 -28.58
CA PRO A 114 30.02 21.11 -30.02
C PRO A 114 31.32 21.88 -30.26
N LYS A 115 32.28 21.24 -30.93
CA LYS A 115 33.54 21.88 -31.34
C LYS A 115 33.18 23.16 -32.10
N PRO A 116 33.76 24.34 -31.77
CA PRO A 116 33.49 25.55 -32.52
C PRO A 116 33.85 25.30 -33.99
N ALA A 117 32.90 25.51 -34.89
CA ALA A 117 33.14 25.44 -36.33
C ALA A 117 34.27 26.43 -36.67
N LYS A 118 35.34 25.92 -37.31
CA LYS A 118 36.46 26.76 -37.78
C LYS A 118 35.90 27.85 -38.68
N ALA A 119 36.12 29.11 -38.31
CA ALA A 119 35.82 30.25 -39.15
C ALA A 119 36.49 30.10 -40.53
N PRO A 120 35.80 30.40 -41.65
CA PRO A 120 36.42 30.38 -42.96
C PRO A 120 37.49 31.48 -43.03
N LYS A 121 38.72 31.11 -43.39
CA LYS A 121 39.83 32.03 -43.64
C LYS A 121 39.46 32.94 -44.82
N THR A 122 39.29 34.23 -44.58
CA THR A 122 39.27 35.26 -45.64
C THR A 122 40.63 35.31 -46.32
N THR A 123 40.70 34.86 -47.56
CA THR A 123 41.85 35.06 -48.43
C THR A 123 41.93 36.54 -48.83
N SER A 124 42.90 37.25 -48.27
CA SER A 124 43.32 38.56 -48.74
C SER A 124 43.89 38.42 -50.15
N LYS A 125 43.06 38.67 -51.18
CA LYS A 125 43.52 38.80 -52.56
C LYS A 125 44.01 40.24 -52.75
N SER A 126 45.32 40.40 -52.72
CA SER A 126 46.03 41.62 -53.08
C SER A 126 45.71 42.03 -54.53
N THR A 127 44.99 43.12 -54.72
CA THR A 127 44.90 43.81 -56.01
C THR A 127 46.12 44.72 -56.16
N LYS A 128 47.11 44.25 -56.93
CA LYS A 128 48.16 45.08 -57.54
C LYS A 128 47.89 45.16 -59.03
N GLY A 129 47.77 46.37 -59.57
CA GLY A 129 48.19 46.66 -60.96
C GLY A 129 47.15 47.22 -61.93
N ALA A 130 47.26 48.54 -62.14
CA ALA A 130 47.25 49.24 -63.44
C ALA A 130 45.96 49.40 -64.26
N ALA A 131 45.49 50.65 -64.34
CA ALA A 131 44.99 51.23 -65.59
C ALA A 131 45.29 52.75 -65.63
N LYS A 132 45.84 53.18 -66.76
CA LYS A 132 46.35 54.51 -67.13
C LYS A 132 45.26 55.25 -67.94
N SER A 133 45.42 56.57 -68.13
CA SER A 133 44.60 57.54 -68.92
C SER A 133 43.33 58.03 -68.23
N LYS A 134 43.00 59.33 -68.17
CA LYS A 134 43.28 60.51 -68.99
C LYS A 134 43.59 61.73 -68.12
#